data_AF-A0A1I8A2K3-F1
#
_entry.id   AF-A0A1I8A2K3-F1
#
_cell.length_a   1.000
_cell.length_b   1.000
_cell.length_c   1.000
_cell.angle_alpha   90.00
_cell.angle_beta   90.00
_cell.angle_gamma   90.00
#
_symmetry.space_group_name_H-M   'P 1'
#
loop_
_entity.id
_entity.type
_entity.pdbx_description
1 polymer ?
#
loop_
_entity_poly.entity_id
_entity_poly.type
_entity_poly.pdbx_seq_one_letter_code
_entity_poly.pdbx_strand_id
1 'polypeptide(L)'
;MSEDHSIESADKLTISEDSYFDPWTLLIRVTGEDIHCVFEFANRDYEPICFMSWEDFTYLDEKVNTLLVANADHFGNLEAEAPWTPLTTLEEKTSLMEFLVGRFESEHSELTIAKEVDVNFQKILLEYLTGKVIFSSLALPYSGECSEQFLKQHVDSGRLQRLCPSGSWPDATLRLMKQIFQQKQFFEFDDRYLEGESPTLDKDFLTEMFSIWRAETDLLCWKTIPFVPDCTLLAMKTFWDGEVEEKKGTKVVRIRHPSIKAAAEICFVGQNKARLSFYRCTCGEEQGCPLKQHCRNIHKKWDVHKKNQISFFWLLRTVFRRTLNCV
;
A
#
# COMPACT_ATOMS: atom_id res chain seq x y z
N MET A 1 33.34 31.21 43.79
CA MET A 1 33.55 29.80 43.38
C MET A 1 32.41 29.49 42.46
N SER A 2 32.71 29.47 41.17
CA SER A 2 31.79 29.23 40.06
C SER A 2 31.47 27.74 39.98
N GLU A 3 30.19 27.40 40.05
CA GLU A 3 29.72 26.04 39.79
C GLU A 3 29.41 25.93 38.29
N ASP A 4 30.29 25.21 37.60
CA ASP A 4 30.10 24.75 36.22
C ASP A 4 29.00 23.68 36.21
N HIS A 5 27.87 23.99 35.58
CA HIS A 5 26.90 22.97 35.18
C HIS A 5 27.29 22.42 33.81
N SER A 6 27.98 21.28 33.83
CA SER A 6 28.20 20.45 32.65
C SER A 6 26.86 19.90 32.16
N ILE A 7 26.47 20.28 30.95
CA ILE A 7 25.41 19.63 30.18
C ILE A 7 25.93 18.23 29.85
N GLU A 8 25.37 17.20 30.48
CA GLU A 8 25.63 15.82 30.11
C GLU A 8 25.20 15.61 28.66
N SER A 9 26.17 15.14 27.88
CA SER A 9 26.08 14.85 26.46
C SER A 9 24.96 13.87 26.17
N ALA A 10 24.10 14.21 25.20
CA ALA A 10 23.20 13.27 24.54
C ALA A 10 23.98 12.02 24.12
N ASP A 11 23.72 10.90 24.78
CA ASP A 11 24.27 9.61 24.42
C ASP A 11 23.89 9.33 22.96
N LYS A 12 24.93 9.10 22.14
CA LYS A 12 24.79 8.76 20.73
C LYS A 12 24.03 7.44 20.62
N LEU A 13 22.73 7.53 20.34
CA LEU A 13 21.93 6.43 19.79
C LEU A 13 22.71 5.89 18.58
N THR A 14 23.29 4.71 18.74
CA THR A 14 24.06 4.06 17.68
C THR A 14 23.05 3.30 16.83
N ILE A 15 22.48 3.99 15.85
CA ILE A 15 21.54 3.42 14.88
C ILE A 15 22.31 2.39 14.04
N SER A 16 21.89 1.13 14.07
CA SER A 16 22.57 0.04 13.36
C SER A 16 22.36 0.19 11.84
N GLU A 17 23.43 0.07 11.05
CA GLU A 17 23.41 0.20 9.58
C GLU A 17 22.52 -0.84 8.85
N ASP A 18 21.95 -1.82 9.55
CA ASP A 18 21.04 -2.83 9.00
C ASP A 18 19.53 -2.48 9.18
N SER A 19 19.18 -1.29 9.69
CA SER A 19 17.78 -0.83 9.74
C SER A 19 17.38 -0.08 8.47
N TYR A 20 16.97 -0.86 7.46
CA TYR A 20 16.26 -0.38 6.26
C TYR A 20 14.91 0.33 6.55
N PHE A 21 14.58 0.66 7.81
CA PHE A 21 13.19 0.88 8.24
C PHE A 21 12.91 1.92 9.31
N ASP A 22 13.85 2.78 9.71
CA ASP A 22 13.52 3.77 10.75
C ASP A 22 13.63 5.20 10.21
N PRO A 23 12.73 5.63 9.31
CA PRO A 23 12.66 7.04 8.94
C PRO A 23 11.85 7.85 9.96
N TRP A 24 12.19 9.12 10.05
CA TRP A 24 11.39 10.06 10.83
C TRP A 24 9.99 10.22 10.25
N THR A 25 9.02 10.27 11.15
CA THR A 25 7.63 10.62 10.87
C THR A 25 7.38 12.05 11.34
N LEU A 26 6.90 12.91 10.45
CA LEU A 26 6.36 14.19 10.85
C LEU A 26 4.89 14.00 11.23
N LEU A 27 4.57 14.30 12.49
CA LEU A 27 3.21 14.38 12.99
C LEU A 27 2.76 15.84 12.95
N ILE A 28 1.67 16.11 12.24
CA ILE A 28 0.98 17.41 12.27
C ILE A 28 -0.36 17.23 12.98
N ARG A 29 -0.52 17.97 14.06
CA ARG A 29 -1.76 18.06 14.83
C ARG A 29 -2.52 19.32 14.45
N VAL A 30 -3.80 19.18 14.14
CA VAL A 30 -4.71 20.28 13.82
C VAL A 30 -5.79 20.38 14.90
N THR A 31 -5.95 21.57 15.49
CA THR A 31 -6.98 21.86 16.49
C THR A 31 -7.64 23.20 16.14
N GLY A 32 -8.73 23.17 15.37
CA GLY A 32 -9.30 24.39 14.81
C GLY A 32 -8.33 25.05 13.82
N GLU A 33 -7.89 26.28 14.11
CA GLU A 33 -6.90 27.00 13.31
C GLU A 33 -5.45 26.77 13.77
N ASP A 34 -5.29 26.17 14.96
CA ASP A 34 -3.99 25.92 15.56
C ASP A 34 -3.37 24.66 14.95
N ILE A 35 -2.12 24.79 14.52
CA ILE A 35 -1.35 23.69 13.95
C ILE A 35 -0.14 23.50 14.83
N HIS A 36 0.13 22.26 15.21
CA HIS A 36 1.34 21.89 15.92
C HIS A 36 2.04 20.79 15.15
N CYS A 37 3.36 20.71 15.29
CA CYS A 37 4.13 19.64 14.69
C CYS A 37 5.14 19.05 15.67
N VAL A 38 5.49 17.79 15.45
CA VAL A 38 6.57 17.09 16.14
C VAL A 38 7.12 16.01 15.23
N PHE A 39 8.41 15.73 15.34
CA PHE A 39 9.05 14.62 14.65
C PHE A 39 9.13 13.42 15.58
N GLU A 40 8.70 12.27 15.08
CA GLU A 40 8.71 11.00 15.79
C GLU A 40 9.69 10.04 15.10
N PHE A 41 10.57 9.44 15.89
CA PHE A 41 11.37 8.30 15.48
C PHE A 41 10.83 7.06 16.18
N ALA A 42 10.35 6.09 15.40
CA ALA A 42 9.77 4.85 15.91
C ALA A 42 10.68 3.66 15.60
N ASN A 43 10.55 2.60 16.40
CA ASN A 43 11.23 1.33 16.12
C ASN A 43 10.47 0.51 15.06
N ARG A 44 11.00 -0.66 14.72
CA ARG A 44 10.39 -1.61 13.75
C ARG A 44 9.00 -2.12 14.14
N ASP A 45 8.65 -2.05 15.42
CA ASP A 45 7.33 -2.43 15.94
C ASP A 45 6.36 -1.23 15.97
N TYR A 46 6.76 -0.09 15.38
CA TYR A 46 6.04 1.19 15.38
C TYR A 46 5.82 1.76 16.78
N GLU A 47 6.66 1.38 17.74
CA GLU A 47 6.66 2.00 19.06
C GLU A 47 7.56 3.25 19.03
N PRO A 48 7.06 4.42 19.49
CA PRO A 48 7.85 5.63 19.52
C PRO A 48 9.09 5.46 20.40
N ILE A 49 10.27 5.75 19.86
CA ILE A 49 11.53 5.77 20.62
C ILE A 49 11.80 7.18 21.15
N CYS A 50 11.66 8.20 20.29
CA CYS A 50 11.87 9.58 20.69
C CYS A 50 11.04 10.57 19.86
N PHE A 51 10.88 11.76 20.44
CA PHE A 51 10.26 12.90 19.79
C PHE A 51 11.24 14.06 19.74
N MET A 52 11.15 14.85 18.67
CA MET A 52 11.93 16.07 18.49
C MET A 52 11.03 17.24 18.10
N SER A 53 11.34 18.39 18.69
CA SER A 53 10.74 19.66 18.29
C SER A 53 11.13 19.98 16.84
N TRP A 54 10.39 20.90 16.22
CA TRP A 54 10.75 21.44 14.91
C TRP A 54 12.15 22.05 14.92
N GLU A 55 12.45 22.86 15.93
CA GLU A 55 13.73 23.54 16.08
C GLU A 55 14.87 22.54 16.13
N ASP A 56 14.78 21.51 16.97
CA ASP A 56 15.83 20.51 17.13
C ASP A 56 16.02 19.68 15.86
N PHE A 57 14.93 19.30 15.19
CA PHE A 57 15.01 18.50 13.96
C PHE A 57 15.64 19.25 12.80
N THR A 58 15.45 20.58 12.69
CA THR A 58 16.05 21.37 11.60
C THR A 58 17.58 21.37 11.63
N TYR A 59 18.21 21.12 12.79
CA TYR A 59 19.66 20.96 12.91
C TYR A 59 20.17 19.58 12.47
N LEU A 60 19.27 18.60 12.31
CA LEU A 60 19.61 17.29 11.80
C LEU A 60 19.60 17.29 10.27
N ASP A 61 20.50 16.52 9.64
CA ASP A 61 20.48 16.25 8.19
C ASP A 61 19.70 14.98 7.85
N GLU A 62 18.67 14.69 8.66
CA GLU A 62 17.86 13.47 8.54
C GLU A 62 16.74 13.61 7.50
N LYS A 63 16.29 12.46 6.99
CA LYS A 63 15.16 12.36 6.05
C LYS A 63 13.86 12.08 6.78
N VAL A 64 12.76 12.52 6.16
CA VAL A 64 11.40 12.25 6.60
C VAL A 64 10.76 11.36 5.56
N ASN A 65 10.13 10.26 5.97
CA ASN A 65 9.44 9.39 5.00
C ASN A 65 7.94 9.45 5.19
N THR A 66 7.46 9.68 6.40
CA THR A 66 6.02 9.68 6.69
C THR A 66 5.54 11.06 7.11
N LEU A 67 4.43 11.51 6.52
CA LEU A 67 3.65 12.64 6.97
C LEU A 67 2.31 12.14 7.50
N LEU A 68 2.05 12.30 8.79
CA LEU A 68 0.75 12.02 9.39
C LEU A 68 0.10 13.33 9.84
N VAL A 69 -1.08 13.63 9.30
CA VAL A 69 -1.88 14.80 9.66
C VAL A 69 -3.17 14.33 10.31
N ALA A 70 -3.42 14.72 11.55
CA ALA A 70 -4.63 14.35 12.26
C ALA A 70 -5.07 15.40 13.29
N ASN A 71 -6.28 15.26 13.81
CA ASN A 71 -6.75 16.07 14.93
C ASN A 71 -6.12 15.60 16.25
N ALA A 72 -6.16 16.46 17.28
CA ALA A 72 -5.60 16.16 18.61
C ALA A 72 -6.04 14.81 19.18
N ASP A 73 -7.34 14.49 19.09
CA ASP A 73 -7.91 13.25 19.62
C ASP A 73 -7.29 11.98 19.01
N HIS A 74 -6.71 12.07 17.81
CA HIS A 74 -6.08 10.92 17.15
C HIS A 74 -4.77 10.49 17.82
N PHE A 75 -4.07 11.43 18.44
CA PHE A 75 -2.76 11.19 19.04
C PHE A 75 -2.85 10.67 20.48
N GLY A 76 -4.03 10.73 21.11
CA GLY A 76 -4.29 10.17 22.44
C GLY A 76 -3.24 10.59 23.47
N ASN A 77 -2.55 9.60 24.06
CA ASN A 77 -1.56 9.83 25.13
C ASN A 77 -0.28 10.56 24.66
N LEU A 78 0.03 10.55 23.35
CA LEU A 78 1.20 11.24 22.79
C LEU A 78 1.15 12.76 23.03
N GLU A 79 -0.04 13.31 23.26
CA GLU A 79 -0.24 14.73 23.52
C GLU A 79 0.50 15.23 24.77
N ALA A 80 0.64 14.39 25.80
CA ALA A 80 1.27 14.77 27.06
C ALA A 80 2.80 14.63 27.04
N GLU A 81 3.35 13.81 26.15
CA GLU A 81 4.76 13.39 26.20
C GLU A 81 5.63 14.06 25.13
N ALA A 82 5.03 14.49 24.02
CA ALA A 82 5.77 15.02 22.87
C ALA A 82 5.96 16.56 22.94
N PRO A 83 7.14 17.08 22.52
CA PRO A 83 7.43 18.51 22.47
C PRO A 83 6.80 19.15 21.22
N TRP A 84 5.47 19.27 21.22
CA TRP A 84 4.72 19.88 20.12
C TRP A 84 5.13 21.34 19.89
N THR A 85 5.70 21.65 18.73
CA THR A 85 6.00 23.03 18.32
C THR A 85 4.75 23.66 17.69
N PRO A 86 4.20 24.75 18.25
CA PRO A 86 3.09 25.48 17.64
C PRO A 86 3.54 26.26 16.40
N LEU A 87 2.75 26.19 15.33
CA LEU A 87 2.95 26.94 14.09
C LEU A 87 1.88 28.02 14.00
N THR A 88 2.19 29.17 14.56
CA THR A 88 1.23 30.26 14.80
C THR A 88 1.07 31.17 13.59
N THR A 89 2.10 31.28 12.76
CA THR A 89 2.14 32.17 11.60
C THR A 89 2.04 31.41 10.29
N LEU A 90 1.58 32.10 9.22
CA LEU A 90 1.59 31.54 7.87
C LEU A 90 3.02 31.27 7.38
N GLU A 91 3.99 32.09 7.82
CA GLU A 91 5.40 31.95 7.47
C GLU A 91 5.99 30.66 8.05
N GLU A 92 5.73 30.35 9.33
CA GLU A 92 6.14 29.09 9.96
C GLU A 92 5.51 27.88 9.26
N LYS A 93 4.20 27.95 8.97
CA LYS A 93 3.48 26.90 8.22
C LYS A 93 4.10 26.69 6.84
N THR A 94 4.45 27.77 6.13
CA THR A 94 5.08 27.69 4.80
C THR A 94 6.51 27.14 4.89
N SER A 95 7.28 27.59 5.88
CA SER A 95 8.67 27.17 6.12
C SER A 95 8.76 25.68 6.44
N LEU A 96 7.83 25.16 7.26
CA LEU A 96 7.68 23.73 7.51
C LEU A 96 7.49 22.97 6.18
N MET A 97 6.56 23.43 5.35
CA MET A 97 6.26 22.76 4.08
C MET A 97 7.42 22.84 3.09
N GLU A 98 8.13 23.96 3.01
CA GLU A 98 9.34 24.13 2.18
C GLU A 98 10.47 23.19 2.60
N PHE A 99 10.73 23.11 3.91
CA PHE A 99 11.71 22.20 4.47
C PHE A 99 11.37 20.74 4.15
N LEU A 100 10.11 20.35 4.29
CA LEU A 100 9.66 18.99 4.04
C LEU A 100 9.91 18.54 2.60
N VAL A 101 9.65 19.41 1.61
CA VAL A 101 9.89 19.10 0.19
C VAL A 101 11.35 18.69 -0.05
N GLY A 102 12.31 19.30 0.67
CA GLY A 102 13.73 18.94 0.57
C GLY A 102 14.16 17.70 1.36
N ARG A 103 13.32 17.22 2.27
CA ARG A 103 13.64 16.12 3.20
C ARG A 103 12.89 14.82 2.93
N PHE A 104 11.86 14.82 2.08
CA PHE A 104 11.15 13.59 1.73
C PHE A 104 11.99 12.63 0.89
N GLU A 105 12.16 11.41 1.37
CA GLU A 105 12.73 10.32 0.59
C GLU A 105 11.67 9.74 -0.35
N SER A 106 12.02 9.63 -1.63
CA SER A 106 10.99 9.45 -2.63
C SER A 106 10.51 7.99 -2.78
N GLU A 107 11.33 6.98 -2.41
CA GLU A 107 11.02 5.57 -2.72
C GLU A 107 9.97 4.94 -1.79
N HIS A 108 9.95 5.33 -0.51
CA HIS A 108 9.08 4.74 0.51
C HIS A 108 8.32 5.79 1.33
N SER A 109 8.03 6.95 0.73
CA SER A 109 7.30 8.00 1.43
C SER A 109 5.82 7.73 1.53
N GLU A 110 5.24 8.13 2.65
CA GLU A 110 3.83 7.96 2.99
C GLU A 110 3.19 9.28 3.41
N LEU A 111 1.96 9.51 2.96
CA LEU A 111 1.10 10.58 3.45
C LEU A 111 -0.18 9.98 3.99
N THR A 112 -0.49 10.29 5.25
CA THR A 112 -1.77 9.98 5.87
C THR A 112 -2.41 11.27 6.36
N ILE A 113 -3.63 11.54 5.90
CA ILE A 113 -4.47 12.62 6.41
C ILE A 113 -5.72 11.97 7.01
N ALA A 114 -5.93 12.14 8.32
CA ALA A 114 -7.13 11.65 8.97
C ALA A 114 -8.37 12.39 8.45
N LYS A 115 -9.51 11.68 8.43
CA LYS A 115 -10.76 12.17 7.84
C LYS A 115 -11.29 13.41 8.54
N GLU A 116 -11.03 13.53 9.84
CA GLU A 116 -11.55 14.57 10.72
C GLU A 116 -10.79 15.90 10.59
N VAL A 117 -9.66 15.94 9.87
CA VAL A 117 -8.85 17.15 9.67
C VAL A 117 -9.68 18.21 8.93
N ASP A 118 -9.53 19.48 9.31
CA ASP A 118 -10.22 20.59 8.64
C ASP A 118 -9.97 20.63 7.12
N VAL A 119 -11.05 20.73 6.34
CA VAL A 119 -11.02 20.66 4.88
C VAL A 119 -10.21 21.81 4.26
N ASN A 120 -10.19 23.00 4.87
CA ASN A 120 -9.39 24.10 4.33
C ASN A 120 -7.91 23.86 4.53
N PHE A 121 -7.51 23.33 5.69
CA PHE A 121 -6.12 22.93 5.90
C PHE A 121 -5.69 21.81 4.93
N GLN A 122 -6.54 20.80 4.72
CA GLN A 122 -6.27 19.75 3.73
C GLN A 122 -6.02 20.34 2.34
N LYS A 123 -6.87 21.26 1.89
CA LYS A 123 -6.71 21.92 0.58
C LYS A 123 -5.36 22.64 0.47
N ILE A 124 -5.02 23.48 1.44
CA ILE A 124 -3.77 24.25 1.46
C ILE A 124 -2.57 23.28 1.42
N LEU A 125 -2.60 22.23 2.24
CA LEU A 125 -1.55 21.22 2.28
C LEU A 125 -1.38 20.52 0.93
N LEU A 126 -2.47 20.02 0.35
CA LEU A 126 -2.44 19.28 -0.92
C LEU A 126 -2.02 20.18 -2.08
N GLU A 127 -2.54 21.39 -2.18
CA GLU A 127 -2.12 22.38 -3.18
C GLU A 127 -0.62 22.67 -3.06
N TYR A 128 -0.10 22.79 -1.83
CA TYR A 128 1.31 23.04 -1.62
C TYR A 128 2.19 21.86 -2.05
N LEU A 129 1.81 20.63 -1.70
CA LEU A 129 2.58 19.40 -1.99
C LEU A 129 2.47 18.97 -3.46
N THR A 130 1.39 19.35 -4.14
CA THR A 130 1.19 19.10 -5.58
C THR A 130 2.38 19.64 -6.37
N GLY A 131 2.92 18.82 -7.25
CA GLY A 131 4.08 19.09 -8.10
C GLY A 131 5.44 19.01 -7.40
N LYS A 132 5.48 18.86 -6.07
CA LYS A 132 6.72 18.92 -5.28
C LYS A 132 7.13 17.59 -4.67
N VAL A 133 6.16 16.84 -4.14
CA VAL A 133 6.41 15.56 -3.47
C VAL A 133 5.61 14.46 -4.18
N ILE A 134 6.22 13.28 -4.30
CA ILE A 134 5.57 12.07 -4.79
C ILE A 134 5.66 11.01 -3.71
N PHE A 135 4.52 10.69 -3.11
CA PHE A 135 4.37 9.65 -2.11
C PHE A 135 4.16 8.28 -2.76
N SER A 136 4.71 7.24 -2.14
CA SER A 136 4.46 5.85 -2.51
C SER A 136 3.19 5.29 -1.85
N SER A 137 2.75 5.87 -0.73
CA SER A 137 1.56 5.46 0.02
C SER A 137 0.70 6.67 0.35
N LEU A 138 -0.61 6.58 0.09
CA LEU A 138 -1.57 7.66 0.34
C LEU A 138 -2.77 7.15 1.14
N ALA A 139 -3.05 7.77 2.27
CA ALA A 139 -4.34 7.74 2.94
C ALA A 139 -4.97 9.13 2.87
N LEU A 140 -5.92 9.31 1.95
CA LEU A 140 -6.32 10.62 1.43
C LEU A 140 -7.85 10.81 1.52
N PRO A 141 -8.33 11.75 2.35
CA PRO A 141 -9.70 12.21 2.33
C PRO A 141 -10.00 13.05 1.08
N TYR A 142 -11.25 12.97 0.63
CA TYR A 142 -11.73 13.81 -0.46
C TYR A 142 -11.98 15.24 0.04
N SER A 143 -11.26 16.20 -0.54
CA SER A 143 -11.38 17.63 -0.24
C SER A 143 -11.70 18.47 -1.49
N GLY A 144 -12.24 17.83 -2.54
CA GLY A 144 -12.57 18.47 -3.82
C GLY A 144 -11.48 18.25 -4.87
N GLU A 145 -11.41 19.19 -5.83
CA GLU A 145 -10.54 19.09 -7.01
C GLU A 145 -9.06 18.96 -6.66
N CYS A 146 -8.58 19.60 -5.59
CA CYS A 146 -7.18 19.47 -5.18
C CYS A 146 -6.80 18.03 -4.80
N SER A 147 -7.67 17.27 -4.12
CA SER A 147 -7.45 15.85 -3.82
C SER A 147 -7.38 15.03 -5.12
N GLU A 148 -8.19 15.35 -6.12
CA GLU A 148 -8.19 14.67 -7.42
C GLU A 148 -6.90 14.93 -8.20
N GLN A 149 -6.49 16.20 -8.30
CA GLN A 149 -5.26 16.60 -8.98
C GLN A 149 -4.04 15.98 -8.29
N PHE A 150 -4.01 16.03 -6.96
CA PHE A 150 -2.96 15.43 -6.15
C PHE A 150 -2.90 13.91 -6.37
N LEU A 151 -4.03 13.20 -6.28
CA LEU A 151 -4.07 11.76 -6.56
C LEU A 151 -3.58 11.47 -7.99
N LYS A 152 -4.11 12.19 -8.99
CA LYS A 152 -3.77 12.00 -10.40
C LYS A 152 -2.27 12.12 -10.65
N GLN A 153 -1.59 13.11 -10.05
CA GLN A 153 -0.14 13.22 -10.13
C GLN A 153 0.58 11.96 -9.62
N HIS A 154 0.12 11.39 -8.51
CA HIS A 154 0.73 10.19 -7.94
C HIS A 154 0.46 8.97 -8.81
N VAL A 155 -0.71 8.86 -9.41
CA VAL A 155 -1.00 7.86 -10.44
C VAL A 155 -0.05 8.04 -11.62
N ASP A 156 0.00 9.23 -12.22
CA ASP A 156 0.81 9.51 -13.42
C ASP A 156 2.31 9.30 -13.18
N SER A 157 2.77 9.48 -11.94
CA SER A 157 4.17 9.22 -11.56
C SER A 157 4.58 7.76 -11.69
N GLY A 158 3.63 6.82 -11.65
CA GLY A 158 3.92 5.38 -11.64
C GLY A 158 4.69 4.92 -10.39
N ARG A 159 4.55 5.64 -9.28
CA ARG A 159 5.21 5.31 -8.00
C ARG A 159 4.25 4.91 -6.90
N LEU A 160 2.95 5.18 -7.07
CA LEU A 160 1.95 4.86 -6.07
C LEU A 160 1.88 3.34 -5.85
N GLN A 161 2.05 2.92 -4.61
CA GLN A 161 2.05 1.55 -4.14
C GLN A 161 0.79 1.22 -3.34
N ARG A 162 0.33 2.17 -2.50
CA ARG A 162 -0.84 2.02 -1.64
C ARG A 162 -1.77 3.23 -1.71
N LEU A 163 -3.08 2.98 -1.72
CA LEU A 163 -4.11 4.00 -1.67
C LEU A 163 -5.25 3.61 -0.72
N CYS A 164 -5.52 4.47 0.26
CA CYS A 164 -6.63 4.38 1.20
C CYS A 164 -7.46 5.67 1.09
N PRO A 165 -8.40 5.76 0.13
CA PRO A 165 -9.23 6.94 -0.01
C PRO A 165 -10.33 6.94 1.05
N SER A 166 -10.66 8.14 1.56
CA SER A 166 -11.79 8.31 2.47
C SER A 166 -12.75 9.43 2.04
N GLY A 167 -14.00 9.32 2.48
CA GLY A 167 -15.06 10.26 2.10
C GLY A 167 -15.70 9.93 0.74
N SER A 168 -16.49 10.88 0.22
CA SER A 168 -17.33 10.70 -0.97
C SER A 168 -16.63 11.14 -2.25
N TRP A 169 -15.79 10.27 -2.85
CA TRP A 169 -15.06 10.56 -4.08
C TRP A 169 -15.95 10.47 -5.34
N PRO A 170 -15.77 11.34 -6.36
CA PRO A 170 -16.54 11.25 -7.60
C PRO A 170 -16.23 10.00 -8.43
N ASP A 171 -17.23 9.49 -9.15
CA ASP A 171 -17.10 8.32 -10.04
C ASP A 171 -16.00 8.47 -11.11
N ALA A 172 -15.77 9.68 -11.59
CA ALA A 172 -14.71 9.96 -12.56
C ALA A 172 -13.33 9.63 -11.97
N THR A 173 -13.12 9.94 -10.69
CA THR A 173 -11.89 9.66 -9.95
C THR A 173 -11.75 8.18 -9.64
N LEU A 174 -12.87 7.46 -9.42
CA LEU A 174 -12.86 6.00 -9.31
C LEU A 174 -12.37 5.32 -10.61
N ARG A 175 -12.49 5.96 -11.78
CA ARG A 175 -11.88 5.42 -13.02
C ARG A 175 -10.37 5.51 -13.01
N LEU A 176 -9.76 6.48 -12.32
CA LEU A 176 -8.30 6.52 -12.12
C LEU A 176 -7.82 5.26 -11.39
N MET A 177 -8.66 4.66 -10.54
CA MET A 177 -8.31 3.40 -9.89
C MET A 177 -8.02 2.29 -10.90
N LYS A 178 -8.76 2.23 -12.03
CA LYS A 178 -8.48 1.25 -13.09
C LYS A 178 -7.04 1.38 -13.60
N GLN A 179 -6.57 2.61 -13.79
CA GLN A 179 -5.20 2.89 -14.22
C GLN A 179 -4.19 2.52 -13.13
N ILE A 180 -4.47 2.89 -11.87
CA ILE A 180 -3.61 2.56 -10.72
C ILE A 180 -3.38 1.04 -10.64
N PHE A 181 -4.43 0.23 -10.80
CA PHE A 181 -4.32 -1.23 -10.70
C PHE A 181 -3.45 -1.87 -11.77
N GLN A 182 -3.32 -1.24 -12.93
CA GLN A 182 -2.45 -1.70 -14.01
C GLN A 182 -0.97 -1.44 -13.71
N GLN A 183 -0.66 -0.60 -12.73
CA GLN A 183 0.73 -0.28 -12.39
C GLN A 183 1.40 -1.43 -11.64
N LYS A 184 2.65 -1.71 -11.99
CA LYS A 184 3.40 -2.88 -11.46
C LYS A 184 3.68 -2.76 -9.97
N GLN A 185 4.00 -1.56 -9.51
CA GLN A 185 4.36 -1.27 -8.12
C GLN A 185 3.14 -1.14 -7.19
N PHE A 186 1.94 -0.94 -7.71
CA PHE A 186 0.73 -0.82 -6.92
C PHE A 186 0.29 -2.16 -6.33
N PHE A 187 0.11 -2.23 -5.01
CA PHE A 187 -0.23 -3.47 -4.31
C PHE A 187 -1.40 -3.35 -3.33
N GLU A 188 -1.81 -2.17 -2.86
CA GLU A 188 -2.93 -2.11 -1.90
C GLU A 188 -3.91 -0.98 -2.16
N PHE A 189 -5.18 -1.34 -2.34
CA PHE A 189 -6.30 -0.41 -2.27
C PHE A 189 -7.20 -0.78 -1.10
N ASP A 190 -7.41 0.18 -0.20
CA ASP A 190 -8.21 0.01 1.01
C ASP A 190 -9.45 0.92 0.99
N ASP A 191 -10.63 0.34 0.71
CA ASP A 191 -11.90 1.07 0.63
C ASP A 191 -12.63 1.23 1.97
N ARG A 192 -12.02 0.84 3.10
CA ARG A 192 -12.73 0.79 4.40
C ARG A 192 -13.40 2.11 4.79
N TYR A 193 -12.83 3.24 4.36
CA TYR A 193 -13.30 4.58 4.70
C TYR A 193 -13.94 5.33 3.52
N LEU A 194 -14.09 4.66 2.37
CA LEU A 194 -14.73 5.23 1.19
C LEU A 194 -16.25 5.28 1.41
N GLU A 195 -16.84 6.47 1.20
CA GLU A 195 -18.28 6.67 1.25
C GLU A 195 -18.88 6.59 -0.16
N GLY A 196 -20.14 6.16 -0.25
CA GLY A 196 -20.84 5.99 -1.51
C GLY A 196 -20.72 4.58 -2.09
N GLU A 197 -20.88 4.47 -3.40
CA GLU A 197 -20.79 3.19 -4.10
C GLU A 197 -19.33 2.78 -4.27
N SER A 198 -18.96 1.63 -3.69
CA SER A 198 -17.69 0.99 -4.03
C SER A 198 -17.62 0.77 -5.54
N PRO A 199 -16.44 0.88 -6.17
CA PRO A 199 -16.31 0.65 -7.60
C PRO A 199 -16.86 -0.73 -7.97
N THR A 200 -17.79 -0.74 -8.91
CA THR A 200 -18.29 -1.98 -9.51
C THR A 200 -17.21 -2.50 -10.46
N LEU A 201 -16.68 -3.70 -10.18
CA LEU A 201 -15.85 -4.39 -11.16
C LEU A 201 -16.78 -5.24 -12.03
N ASP A 202 -17.07 -4.69 -13.20
CA ASP A 202 -17.80 -5.43 -14.21
C ASP A 202 -16.96 -6.59 -14.78
N LYS A 203 -17.65 -7.48 -15.48
CA LYS A 203 -17.02 -8.61 -16.17
C LYS A 203 -15.89 -8.17 -17.12
N ASP A 204 -16.04 -7.02 -17.79
CA ASP A 204 -15.06 -6.54 -18.76
C ASP A 204 -13.76 -6.12 -18.07
N PHE A 205 -13.86 -5.40 -16.95
CA PHE A 205 -12.72 -5.05 -16.11
C PHE A 205 -11.99 -6.30 -15.59
N LEU A 206 -12.74 -7.27 -15.03
CA LEU A 206 -12.12 -8.51 -14.54
C LEU A 206 -11.44 -9.25 -15.69
N THR A 207 -12.06 -9.29 -16.87
CA THR A 207 -11.47 -9.93 -18.06
C THR A 207 -10.17 -9.26 -18.47
N GLU A 208 -10.12 -7.93 -18.49
CA GLU A 208 -8.91 -7.15 -18.78
C GLU A 208 -7.82 -7.45 -17.75
N MET A 209 -8.13 -7.33 -16.45
CA MET A 209 -7.18 -7.61 -15.36
C MET A 209 -6.61 -9.02 -15.43
N PHE A 210 -7.47 -10.03 -15.67
CA PHE A 210 -7.01 -11.41 -15.83
C PHE A 210 -6.20 -11.62 -17.11
N SER A 211 -6.47 -10.87 -18.18
CA SER A 211 -5.67 -10.90 -19.41
C SER A 211 -4.26 -10.36 -19.16
N ILE A 212 -4.16 -9.19 -18.51
CA ILE A 212 -2.88 -8.57 -18.16
C ILE A 212 -2.10 -9.48 -17.20
N TRP A 213 -2.73 -9.98 -16.14
CA TRP A 213 -2.11 -10.94 -15.20
C TRP A 213 -1.62 -12.22 -15.88
N ARG A 214 -2.33 -12.73 -16.89
CA ARG A 214 -1.93 -13.92 -17.66
C ARG A 214 -0.77 -13.66 -18.61
N ALA A 215 -0.67 -12.44 -19.14
CA ALA A 215 0.36 -12.03 -20.09
C ALA A 215 1.65 -11.63 -19.38
N GLU A 216 1.55 -10.92 -18.26
CA GLU A 216 2.68 -10.39 -17.52
C GLU A 216 2.99 -11.28 -16.32
N THR A 217 4.13 -11.96 -16.40
CA THR A 217 4.63 -12.75 -15.27
C THR A 217 5.12 -11.89 -14.11
N ASP A 218 5.02 -10.56 -14.18
CA ASP A 218 5.68 -9.61 -13.28
C ASP A 218 4.70 -8.79 -12.41
N LEU A 219 3.39 -8.93 -12.61
CA LEU A 219 2.31 -8.32 -11.79
C LEU A 219 2.13 -9.01 -10.43
N LEU A 220 3.24 -9.39 -9.81
CA LEU A 220 3.31 -10.42 -8.77
C LEU A 220 3.37 -9.86 -7.34
N CYS A 221 3.10 -8.58 -7.16
CA CYS A 221 2.81 -8.08 -5.84
C CYS A 221 1.42 -8.56 -5.41
N TRP A 222 1.25 -8.77 -4.11
CA TRP A 222 -0.07 -9.02 -3.54
C TRP A 222 -0.92 -7.78 -3.77
N LYS A 223 -1.80 -7.79 -4.78
CA LYS A 223 -2.79 -6.73 -4.97
C LYS A 223 -4.03 -7.04 -4.15
N THR A 224 -4.65 -6.06 -3.51
CA THR A 224 -5.96 -6.23 -2.85
C THR A 224 -6.93 -5.18 -3.36
N ILE A 225 -8.07 -5.64 -3.91
CA ILE A 225 -9.10 -4.76 -4.47
C ILE A 225 -10.49 -5.12 -3.93
N PRO A 226 -11.13 -4.25 -3.14
CA PRO A 226 -12.54 -4.38 -2.78
C PRO A 226 -13.45 -3.95 -3.94
N PHE A 227 -14.53 -4.69 -4.17
CA PHE A 227 -15.47 -4.38 -5.26
C PHE A 227 -16.86 -4.95 -5.05
N VAL A 228 -17.84 -4.39 -5.77
CA VAL A 228 -19.17 -4.98 -5.92
C VAL A 228 -19.17 -5.89 -7.15
N PRO A 229 -19.42 -7.21 -7.00
CA PRO A 229 -19.45 -8.12 -8.13
C PRO A 229 -20.73 -7.93 -8.95
N ASP A 230 -20.59 -7.71 -10.26
CA ASP A 230 -21.72 -7.67 -11.21
C ASP A 230 -22.19 -9.07 -11.65
N CYS A 231 -21.41 -10.11 -11.30
CA CYS A 231 -21.62 -11.48 -11.75
C CYS A 231 -21.69 -12.47 -10.59
N THR A 232 -22.48 -13.53 -10.80
CA THR A 232 -22.66 -14.57 -9.77
C THR A 232 -21.38 -15.36 -9.56
N LEU A 233 -21.19 -15.91 -8.36
CA LEU A 233 -20.07 -16.81 -8.06
C LEU A 233 -19.98 -17.99 -9.04
N LEU A 234 -21.13 -18.51 -9.51
CA LEU A 234 -21.16 -19.59 -10.50
C LEU A 234 -20.69 -19.12 -11.89
N ALA A 235 -21.06 -17.90 -12.29
CA ALA A 235 -20.57 -17.30 -13.52
C ALA A 235 -19.04 -17.10 -13.45
N MET A 236 -18.52 -16.56 -12.35
CA MET A 236 -17.08 -16.40 -12.14
C MET A 236 -16.32 -17.73 -12.20
N LYS A 237 -16.85 -18.76 -11.53
CA LYS A 237 -16.29 -20.12 -11.57
C LYS A 237 -16.18 -20.64 -12.99
N THR A 238 -17.27 -20.53 -13.74
CA THR A 238 -17.37 -21.05 -15.12
C THR A 238 -16.48 -20.27 -16.07
N PHE A 239 -16.38 -18.95 -15.89
CA PHE A 239 -15.68 -18.06 -16.80
C PHE A 239 -14.15 -18.19 -16.71
N TRP A 240 -13.62 -18.47 -15.52
CA TRP A 240 -12.17 -18.54 -15.29
C TRP A 240 -11.66 -19.91 -14.87
N ASP A 241 -12.48 -20.97 -14.96
CA ASP A 241 -12.14 -22.33 -14.52
C ASP A 241 -11.65 -22.34 -13.05
N GLY A 242 -12.38 -21.63 -12.19
CA GLY A 242 -12.03 -21.41 -10.79
C GLY A 242 -12.40 -22.59 -9.88
N GLU A 243 -11.58 -22.84 -8.85
CA GLU A 243 -11.95 -23.69 -7.72
C GLU A 243 -12.73 -22.85 -6.70
N VAL A 244 -13.93 -23.29 -6.31
CA VAL A 244 -14.73 -22.63 -5.27
C VAL A 244 -14.48 -23.33 -3.94
N GLU A 245 -14.21 -22.55 -2.90
CA GLU A 245 -14.14 -23.00 -1.51
C GLU A 245 -15.01 -22.10 -0.64
N GLU A 246 -15.66 -22.67 0.37
CA GLU A 246 -16.35 -21.91 1.41
C GLU A 246 -15.62 -22.13 2.73
N LYS A 247 -15.19 -21.05 3.38
CA LYS A 247 -14.44 -21.09 4.64
C LYS A 247 -15.06 -20.13 5.63
N LYS A 248 -15.56 -20.66 6.75
CA LYS A 248 -16.18 -19.86 7.83
C LYS A 248 -17.30 -18.91 7.33
N GLY A 249 -18.13 -19.37 6.39
CA GLY A 249 -19.21 -18.56 5.78
C GLY A 249 -18.74 -17.54 4.74
N THR A 250 -17.43 -17.44 4.49
CA THR A 250 -16.86 -16.63 3.41
C THR A 250 -16.69 -17.50 2.17
N LYS A 251 -17.26 -17.08 1.04
CA LYS A 251 -17.08 -17.77 -0.24
C LYS A 251 -15.82 -17.25 -0.92
N VAL A 252 -15.03 -18.16 -1.48
CA VAL A 252 -13.76 -17.84 -2.13
C VAL A 252 -13.68 -18.57 -3.46
N VAL A 253 -13.35 -17.85 -4.52
CA VAL A 253 -13.04 -18.41 -5.85
C VAL A 253 -11.54 -18.29 -6.07
N ARG A 254 -10.87 -19.38 -6.41
CA ARG A 254 -9.44 -19.37 -6.71
C ARG A 254 -9.19 -19.80 -8.15
N ILE A 255 -8.44 -19.00 -8.86
CA ILE A 255 -8.15 -19.19 -10.28
C ILE A 255 -6.65 -19.45 -10.42
N ARG A 256 -6.29 -20.59 -10.98
CA ARG A 256 -4.89 -20.97 -11.20
C ARG A 256 -4.34 -20.22 -12.41
N HIS A 257 -3.11 -19.72 -12.31
CA HIS A 257 -2.43 -19.16 -13.47
C HIS A 257 -2.08 -20.27 -14.48
N PRO A 258 -2.26 -20.08 -15.80
CA PRO A 258 -2.02 -21.15 -16.78
C PRO A 258 -0.54 -21.59 -16.89
N SER A 259 0.41 -20.64 -16.89
CA SER A 259 1.84 -20.93 -17.14
C SER A 259 2.78 -20.95 -15.94
N ILE A 260 2.55 -20.11 -14.91
CA ILE A 260 3.44 -20.00 -13.73
C ILE A 260 2.78 -20.46 -12.44
N LYS A 261 3.58 -20.83 -11.43
CA LYS A 261 3.08 -21.25 -10.11
C LYS A 261 2.54 -20.06 -9.33
N ALA A 262 1.33 -19.64 -9.70
CA ALA A 262 0.60 -18.50 -9.15
C ALA A 262 -0.91 -18.77 -9.15
N ALA A 263 -1.66 -17.97 -8.40
CA ALA A 263 -3.11 -18.00 -8.36
C ALA A 263 -3.69 -16.60 -8.10
N ALA A 264 -4.90 -16.36 -8.59
CA ALA A 264 -5.74 -15.29 -8.14
C ALA A 264 -6.80 -15.83 -7.17
N GLU A 265 -7.24 -15.00 -6.24
CA GLU A 265 -8.27 -15.31 -5.25
C GLU A 265 -9.31 -14.18 -5.24
N ILE A 266 -10.60 -14.54 -5.31
CA ILE A 266 -11.72 -13.63 -5.14
C ILE A 266 -12.43 -14.04 -3.85
N CYS A 267 -12.39 -13.21 -2.83
CA CYS A 267 -12.94 -13.47 -1.50
C CYS A 267 -14.18 -12.60 -1.25
N PHE A 268 -15.35 -13.20 -1.04
CA PHE A 268 -16.61 -12.47 -0.83
C PHE A 268 -16.75 -12.10 0.65
N VAL A 269 -16.38 -10.85 0.99
CA VAL A 269 -16.29 -10.32 2.36
C VAL A 269 -17.61 -9.72 2.88
N GLY A 270 -18.69 -9.75 2.10
CA GLY A 270 -20.02 -9.31 2.50
C GLY A 270 -21.09 -9.66 1.46
N GLN A 271 -22.34 -9.25 1.67
CA GLN A 271 -23.45 -9.56 0.75
C GLN A 271 -23.19 -9.08 -0.69
N ASN A 272 -22.52 -7.93 -0.84
CA ASN A 272 -22.23 -7.33 -2.14
C ASN A 272 -20.77 -6.82 -2.24
N LYS A 273 -19.85 -7.37 -1.43
CA LYS A 273 -18.44 -6.96 -1.47
C LYS A 273 -17.53 -8.16 -1.63
N ALA A 274 -16.60 -8.05 -2.57
CA ALA A 274 -15.58 -9.04 -2.84
C ALA A 274 -14.20 -8.40 -2.83
N ARG A 275 -13.17 -9.21 -2.62
CA ARG A 275 -11.77 -8.83 -2.58
C ARG A 275 -10.99 -9.66 -3.60
N LEU A 276 -10.35 -9.03 -4.58
CA LEU A 276 -9.48 -9.70 -5.54
C LEU A 276 -8.03 -9.62 -5.08
N SER A 277 -7.36 -10.78 -5.04
CA SER A 277 -5.95 -10.94 -4.66
C SER A 277 -5.17 -11.77 -5.68
N PHE A 278 -3.90 -11.44 -5.89
CA PHE A 278 -2.97 -12.23 -6.72
C PHE A 278 -1.78 -12.72 -5.91
N TYR A 279 -1.37 -13.98 -6.09
CA TYR A 279 -0.31 -14.62 -5.32
C TYR A 279 0.64 -15.40 -6.22
N ARG A 280 1.95 -15.23 -6.01
CA ARG A 280 3.01 -16.07 -6.61
C ARG A 280 3.64 -16.99 -5.58
N CYS A 281 4.14 -18.13 -6.06
CA CYS A 281 5.03 -18.96 -5.27
C CYS A 281 6.42 -18.33 -5.18
N THR A 282 6.85 -17.98 -3.95
CA THR A 282 8.21 -17.53 -3.63
C THR A 282 9.01 -18.60 -2.86
N CYS A 283 8.57 -19.86 -2.92
CA CYS A 283 9.30 -20.96 -2.29
C CYS A 283 10.69 -21.11 -2.93
N GLY A 284 11.74 -20.88 -2.13
CA GLY A 284 13.14 -20.90 -2.57
C GLY A 284 13.82 -19.53 -2.53
N GLU A 285 13.04 -18.46 -2.41
CA GLU A 285 13.52 -17.07 -2.38
C GLU A 285 13.28 -16.42 -1.00
N GLU A 286 12.14 -16.71 -0.36
CA GLU A 286 11.70 -16.00 0.86
C GLU A 286 11.21 -16.93 1.99
N GLN A 287 11.26 -16.42 3.23
CA GLN A 287 10.57 -17.04 4.37
C GLN A 287 9.08 -16.71 4.32
N GLY A 288 8.27 -17.65 3.84
CA GLY A 288 6.80 -17.54 3.88
C GLY A 288 6.17 -17.27 2.52
N CYS A 289 6.01 -18.32 1.73
CA CYS A 289 5.38 -18.23 0.40
C CYS A 289 3.88 -17.85 0.50
N PRO A 290 3.44 -16.70 -0.05
CA PRO A 290 2.06 -16.24 0.07
C PRO A 290 1.08 -17.17 -0.64
N LEU A 291 1.46 -17.73 -1.80
CA LEU A 291 0.65 -18.75 -2.48
C LEU A 291 0.45 -20.00 -1.60
N LYS A 292 1.46 -20.40 -0.81
CA LYS A 292 1.35 -21.55 0.10
C LYS A 292 0.44 -21.25 1.29
N GLN A 293 0.46 -20.00 1.78
CA GLN A 293 -0.37 -19.54 2.89
C GLN A 293 -1.85 -19.41 2.48
N HIS A 294 -2.12 -18.72 1.37
CA HIS A 294 -3.48 -18.37 0.93
C HIS A 294 -4.11 -19.42 0.00
N CYS A 295 -3.34 -20.03 -0.90
CA CYS A 295 -3.83 -20.95 -1.92
C CYS A 295 -3.15 -22.34 -1.86
N ARG A 296 -3.06 -22.92 -0.66
CA ARG A 296 -2.32 -24.16 -0.39
C ARG A 296 -2.63 -25.32 -1.35
N ASN A 297 -3.89 -25.48 -1.75
CA ASN A 297 -4.31 -26.55 -2.66
C ASN A 297 -3.75 -26.37 -4.07
N ILE A 298 -3.84 -25.15 -4.64
CA ILE A 298 -3.23 -24.82 -5.93
C ILE A 298 -1.71 -24.97 -5.86
N HIS A 299 -1.11 -24.48 -4.77
CA HIS A 299 0.34 -24.63 -4.53
C HIS A 299 0.79 -26.09 -4.60
N LYS A 300 0.08 -27.02 -3.93
CA LYS A 300 0.41 -28.45 -3.93
C LYS A 300 0.14 -29.13 -5.28
N LYS A 301 -1.01 -28.84 -5.91
CA LYS A 301 -1.41 -29.45 -7.20
C LYS A 301 -0.44 -29.10 -8.33
N TRP A 302 0.19 -27.91 -8.27
CA TRP A 302 1.20 -27.52 -9.26
C TRP A 302 2.39 -28.47 -9.30
N ASP A 303 2.88 -28.88 -8.12
CA ASP A 303 4.05 -29.76 -8.01
C ASP A 303 3.77 -31.15 -8.59
N VAL A 304 2.52 -31.63 -8.48
CA VAL A 304 2.06 -32.87 -9.10
C VAL A 304 1.96 -32.72 -10.61
N HIS A 305 1.40 -31.62 -11.11
CA HIS A 305 1.27 -31.37 -12.54
C HIS A 305 2.62 -31.29 -13.26
N LYS A 306 3.60 -30.57 -12.67
CA LYS A 306 4.95 -30.45 -13.24
C LYS A 306 5.67 -31.81 -13.29
N LYS A 307 5.53 -32.63 -12.23
CA LYS A 307 6.06 -34.00 -12.22
C LYS A 307 5.44 -34.86 -13.31
N ASN A 308 4.12 -34.78 -13.50
CA ASN A 308 3.43 -35.56 -14.54
C ASN A 308 3.80 -35.12 -15.96
N GLN A 309 3.95 -33.81 -16.22
CA GLN A 309 4.45 -33.33 -17.51
C GLN A 309 5.87 -33.82 -17.79
N ILE A 310 6.78 -33.74 -16.81
CA ILE A 310 8.16 -34.23 -16.97
C ILE A 310 8.16 -35.74 -17.27
N SER A 311 7.37 -36.53 -16.54
CA SER A 311 7.22 -37.97 -16.78
C SER A 311 6.66 -38.26 -18.18
N PHE A 312 5.69 -37.48 -18.66
CA PHE A 312 5.11 -37.62 -20.00
C PHE A 312 6.12 -37.27 -21.10
N PHE A 313 6.89 -36.19 -20.94
CA PHE A 313 7.97 -35.84 -21.88
C PHE A 313 9.06 -36.92 -21.91
N TRP A 314 9.42 -37.50 -20.77
CA TRP A 314 10.33 -38.65 -20.71
C TRP A 314 9.77 -39.87 -21.43
N LEU A 315 8.48 -40.14 -21.27
CA LEU A 315 7.79 -41.23 -21.97
C LEU A 315 7.81 -41.02 -23.48
N LEU A 316 7.42 -39.83 -23.95
CA LEU A 316 7.46 -39.46 -25.37
C LEU A 316 8.87 -39.56 -25.95
N ARG A 317 9.88 -39.04 -25.25
CA ARG A 317 11.28 -39.13 -25.68
C ARG A 317 11.76 -40.58 -25.76
N THR A 318 11.31 -41.43 -24.85
CA THR A 318 11.64 -42.87 -24.84
C THR A 318 10.97 -43.60 -26.00
N VAL A 319 9.70 -43.28 -26.28
CA VAL A 319 8.96 -43.83 -27.42
C VAL A 319 9.62 -43.39 -28.74
N PHE A 320 9.87 -42.09 -28.92
CA PHE A 320 10.53 -41.57 -30.13
C PHE A 320 11.94 -42.15 -30.35
N ARG A 321 12.75 -42.32 -29.29
CA ARG A 321 14.07 -42.98 -29.40
C ARG A 321 13.95 -44.45 -29.81
N ARG A 322 12.92 -45.16 -29.37
CA ARG A 322 12.69 -46.55 -29.79
C ARG A 322 12.23 -46.62 -31.25
N THR A 323 11.38 -45.70 -31.70
CA THR A 323 10.91 -45.68 -33.09
C THR A 323 12.02 -45.30 -34.07
N LEU A 324 12.93 -44.40 -33.69
CA LEU A 324 14.07 -43.97 -34.53
C LEU A 324 15.22 -44.98 -34.59
N ASN A 325 15.34 -45.90 -33.62
CA ASN A 325 16.32 -46.99 -33.66
C ASN A 325 15.78 -48.27 -34.34
N CYS A 326 14.55 -48.23 -34.86
CA CYS A 326 13.92 -49.31 -35.63
C CYS A 326 13.82 -49.00 -37.14
N VAL A 327 14.51 -47.96 -37.60
CA VAL A 327 14.80 -47.66 -39.01
C VAL A 327 16.30 -47.78 -39.19
#